data_AF-A0A256W6W2-F1
#
_entry.id   AF-A0A256W6W2-F1
#
_cell.length_a   1.000
_cell.length_b   1.000
_cell.length_c   1.000
_cell.angle_alpha   90.00
_cell.angle_beta   90.00
_cell.angle_gamma   90.00
#
_symmetry.space_group_name_H-M   'P 1'
#
loop_
_entity.id
_entity.type
_entity.pdbx_description
1 polymer ?
#
loop_
_entity_poly.entity_id
_entity_poly.type
_entity_poly.pdbx_seq_one_letter_code
_entity_poly.pdbx_strand_id
1 'polypeptide(L)'
;MQAKKSNINHNSQHIVKEMAWLESILKTRLALHTGEKSRYTSIDQINPPEFKSQNSIYSNLINHYQLNPSERITLLIALTPHIKPQILDVFFRPHPLTNRGYTEFGGIKGNMHGGFLPTGETVLFVLAGDNVELRLKYQELFSSDHIFAMHNILKLEPPPDNEPIWSGNLVISDELIDLITKGYISKPDFSRNFPARRISSAMDWDELVLNNDTMEQVQELIHWIDHGQTLLSDWGLGRILKPGYKCLFYGPSGTGKTLTASLIGRQVDKDVYRIDLSSVVSKYIGETEKNLEKIFDKAGHIDCILFFDEADALFGKRTNVSDAHDRYANQEVSYLLQRIEEYPSVINVVRYASLMAITRNSNEIQRHDIIKGIRREFQKEGKTI
;
A
#
# COMPACT_ATOMS: atom_id res chain seq x y z
N MET A 1 12.78 19.49 11.84
CA MET A 1 11.54 19.94 12.52
C MET A 1 10.87 21.14 11.84
N GLN A 2 11.60 22.18 11.41
CA GLN A 2 10.99 23.36 10.77
C GLN A 2 10.27 23.07 9.44
N ALA A 3 10.84 22.23 8.56
CA ALA A 3 10.17 21.83 7.30
C ALA A 3 8.85 21.08 7.54
N LYS A 4 8.82 20.14 8.51
CA LYS A 4 7.59 19.43 8.91
C LYS A 4 6.51 20.38 9.44
N LYS A 5 6.90 21.35 10.28
CA LYS A 5 5.98 22.36 10.85
C LYS A 5 5.44 23.33 9.78
N SER A 6 6.25 23.65 8.77
CA SER A 6 5.84 24.44 7.61
C SER A 6 4.80 23.71 6.76
N ASN A 7 5.02 22.43 6.45
CA ASN A 7 4.10 21.63 5.62
C ASN A 7 2.71 21.49 6.26
N ILE A 8 2.64 21.27 7.58
CA ILE A 8 1.37 21.16 8.31
C ILE A 8 0.56 22.47 8.23
N ASN A 9 1.23 23.63 8.35
CA ASN A 9 0.56 24.92 8.32
C ASN A 9 -0.01 25.24 6.92
N HIS A 10 0.74 24.96 5.86
CA HIS A 10 0.23 25.16 4.50
C HIS A 10 -0.87 24.15 4.15
N ASN A 11 -0.74 22.88 4.56
CA ASN A 11 -1.78 21.88 4.37
C ASN A 11 -3.08 22.30 5.05
N SER A 12 -3.03 22.71 6.32
CA SER A 12 -4.22 23.07 7.08
C SER A 12 -4.97 24.25 6.45
N GLN A 13 -4.27 25.27 5.96
CA GLN A 13 -4.90 26.41 5.28
C GLN A 13 -5.63 26.01 4.00
N HIS A 14 -5.04 25.14 3.18
CA HIS A 14 -5.68 24.64 1.96
C HIS A 14 -6.88 23.75 2.27
N ILE A 15 -6.73 22.80 3.21
CA ILE A 15 -7.80 21.89 3.62
C ILE A 15 -8.99 22.66 4.22
N VAL A 16 -8.75 23.72 5.02
CA VAL A 16 -9.84 24.52 5.59
C VAL A 16 -10.67 25.19 4.49
N LYS A 17 -10.04 25.70 3.43
CA LYS A 17 -10.74 26.29 2.29
C LYS A 17 -11.57 25.25 1.53
N GLU A 18 -11.02 24.05 1.35
CA GLU A 18 -11.71 22.93 0.70
C GLU A 18 -12.90 22.42 1.50
N MET A 19 -12.75 22.30 2.82
CA MET A 19 -13.84 21.88 3.70
C MET A 19 -14.97 22.92 3.69
N ALA A 20 -14.64 24.22 3.66
CA ALA A 20 -15.64 25.27 3.49
C ALA A 20 -16.36 25.20 2.12
N TRP A 21 -15.62 24.82 1.07
CA TRP A 21 -16.20 24.57 -0.25
C TRP A 21 -17.14 23.35 -0.22
N LEU A 22 -16.72 22.23 0.35
CA LEU A 22 -17.56 21.05 0.55
C LEU A 22 -18.83 21.39 1.35
N GLU A 23 -18.72 22.12 2.46
CA GLU A 23 -19.89 22.55 3.24
C GLU A 23 -20.89 23.36 2.40
N SER A 24 -20.41 24.24 1.51
CA SER A 24 -21.27 24.99 0.59
C SER A 24 -21.98 24.09 -0.42
N ILE A 25 -21.28 23.05 -0.91
CA ILE A 25 -21.84 22.04 -1.81
C ILE A 25 -22.92 21.23 -1.09
N LEU A 26 -22.63 20.72 0.10
CA LEU A 26 -23.58 19.92 0.89
C LEU A 26 -24.85 20.72 1.21
N LYS A 27 -24.70 21.97 1.65
CA LYS A 27 -25.83 22.88 1.90
C LYS A 27 -26.68 23.09 0.65
N THR A 28 -26.04 23.30 -0.50
CA THR A 28 -26.73 23.48 -1.77
C THR A 28 -27.45 22.21 -2.21
N ARG A 29 -26.78 21.05 -2.16
CA ARG A 29 -27.38 19.76 -2.54
C ARG A 29 -28.60 19.44 -1.69
N LEU A 30 -28.48 19.59 -0.37
CA LEU A 30 -29.59 19.32 0.55
C LEU A 30 -30.76 20.26 0.30
N ALA A 31 -30.51 21.56 0.11
CA ALA A 31 -31.57 22.53 -0.18
C ALA A 31 -32.29 22.22 -1.52
N LEU A 32 -31.54 21.83 -2.55
CA LEU A 32 -32.10 21.43 -3.84
C LEU A 32 -32.97 20.16 -3.71
N HIS A 33 -32.54 19.19 -2.89
CA HIS A 33 -33.27 17.95 -2.65
C HIS A 33 -34.56 18.16 -1.83
N THR A 34 -34.54 19.02 -0.80
CA THR A 34 -35.72 19.29 0.04
C THR A 34 -36.65 20.36 -0.52
N GLY A 35 -36.28 21.01 -1.64
CA GLY A 35 -37.03 22.13 -2.21
C GLY A 35 -36.93 23.43 -1.38
N GLU A 36 -35.94 23.53 -0.50
CA GLU A 36 -35.67 24.75 0.28
C GLU A 36 -35.00 25.84 -0.59
N LYS A 37 -35.03 27.09 -0.11
CA LYS A 37 -34.35 28.20 -0.79
C LYS A 37 -32.84 27.99 -0.78
N SER A 38 -32.27 27.72 -1.95
CA SER A 38 -30.83 27.64 -2.18
C SER A 38 -30.30 28.92 -2.84
N ARG A 39 -29.04 29.27 -2.55
CA ARG A 39 -28.31 30.35 -3.24
C ARG A 39 -27.97 29.97 -4.69
N TYR A 40 -27.79 28.67 -4.95
CA TYR A 40 -27.37 28.13 -6.24
C TYR A 40 -28.39 27.13 -6.76
N THR A 41 -28.54 27.06 -8.08
CA THR A 41 -29.46 26.11 -8.76
C THR A 41 -28.79 24.78 -9.11
N SER A 42 -27.45 24.74 -9.11
CA SER A 42 -26.64 23.52 -9.22
C SER A 42 -25.40 23.67 -8.34
N ILE A 43 -24.85 22.53 -7.90
CA ILE A 43 -23.55 22.49 -7.24
C ILE A 43 -22.40 22.95 -8.15
N ASP A 44 -22.57 22.86 -9.48
CA ASP A 44 -21.54 23.25 -10.47
C ASP A 44 -21.25 24.76 -10.47
N GLN A 45 -22.17 25.56 -9.91
CA GLN A 45 -21.97 27.01 -9.77
C GLN A 45 -20.99 27.36 -8.63
N ILE A 46 -20.61 26.38 -7.82
CA ILE A 46 -19.74 26.56 -6.66
C ILE A 46 -18.32 26.20 -7.06
N ASN A 47 -17.56 27.20 -7.48
CA ASN A 47 -16.19 27.00 -7.95
C ASN A 47 -15.27 26.48 -6.83
N PRO A 48 -14.40 25.50 -7.14
CA PRO A 48 -13.43 25.01 -6.17
C PRO A 48 -12.38 26.09 -5.83
N PRO A 49 -11.76 26.02 -4.63
CA PRO A 49 -10.66 26.90 -4.28
C PRO A 49 -9.47 26.75 -5.25
N GLU A 50 -8.87 27.88 -5.64
CA GLU A 50 -7.63 27.90 -6.42
C GLU A 50 -6.40 28.01 -5.51
N PHE A 51 -5.38 27.19 -5.76
CA PHE A 51 -4.10 27.23 -5.05
C PHE A 51 -3.00 27.71 -6.00
N LYS A 52 -2.69 29.02 -5.95
CA LYS A 52 -1.66 29.64 -6.79
C LYS A 52 -0.23 29.21 -6.44
N SER A 53 -0.01 28.66 -5.25
CA SER A 53 1.31 28.25 -4.76
C SER A 53 1.30 26.77 -4.36
N GLN A 54 2.23 25.99 -4.92
CA GLN A 54 2.48 24.57 -4.62
C GLN A 54 3.20 24.37 -3.28
N ASN A 55 2.67 25.00 -2.23
CA ASN A 55 3.32 25.06 -0.93
C ASN A 55 2.75 24.03 0.06
N SER A 56 1.77 23.23 -0.38
CA SER A 56 1.16 22.18 0.44
C SER A 56 1.10 20.86 -0.32
N ILE A 57 1.19 19.76 0.42
CA ILE A 57 1.10 18.39 -0.11
C ILE A 57 -0.28 18.18 -0.76
N TYR A 58 -1.33 18.73 -0.15
CA TYR A 58 -2.68 18.65 -0.70
C TYR A 58 -2.80 19.39 -2.04
N SER A 59 -2.24 20.59 -2.18
CA SER A 59 -2.23 21.29 -3.48
C SER A 59 -1.38 20.58 -4.52
N ASN A 60 -0.28 19.92 -4.09
CA ASN A 60 0.57 19.15 -4.99
C ASN A 60 -0.15 17.90 -5.49
N LEU A 61 -0.92 17.23 -4.63
CA LEU A 61 -1.76 16.09 -5.02
C LEU A 61 -2.78 16.48 -6.10
N ILE A 62 -3.53 17.57 -5.87
CA ILE A 62 -4.52 18.07 -6.84
C ILE A 62 -3.86 18.38 -8.18
N ASN A 63 -2.74 19.10 -8.15
CA ASN A 63 -2.06 19.54 -9.37
C ASN A 63 -1.37 18.38 -10.11
N HIS A 64 -0.81 17.42 -9.38
CA HIS A 64 -0.13 16.26 -9.95
C HIS A 64 -1.09 15.37 -10.73
N TYR A 65 -2.24 15.05 -10.13
CA TYR A 65 -3.27 14.21 -10.77
C TYR A 65 -4.31 15.00 -11.57
N GLN A 66 -4.19 16.32 -11.62
CA GLN A 66 -5.13 17.23 -12.31
C GLN A 66 -6.59 17.00 -11.89
N LEU A 67 -6.84 16.86 -10.59
CA LEU A 67 -8.14 16.46 -10.08
C LEU A 67 -9.25 17.46 -10.46
N ASN A 68 -10.29 16.95 -11.12
CA ASN A 68 -11.46 17.73 -11.48
C ASN A 68 -12.37 17.99 -10.25
N PRO A 69 -13.39 18.87 -10.35
CA PRO A 69 -14.25 19.19 -9.21
C PRO A 69 -14.95 17.98 -8.58
N SER A 70 -15.48 17.04 -9.39
CA SER A 70 -16.14 15.83 -8.87
C SER A 70 -15.18 14.90 -8.11
N GLU A 71 -13.95 14.76 -8.60
CA GLU A 71 -12.91 13.99 -7.92
C GLU A 71 -12.50 14.66 -6.61
N ARG A 72 -12.33 15.98 -6.61
CA ARG A 72 -12.02 16.74 -5.38
C ARG A 72 -13.12 16.61 -4.33
N ILE A 73 -14.40 16.69 -4.74
CA ILE A 73 -15.54 16.47 -3.83
C ILE A 73 -15.49 15.07 -3.24
N THR A 74 -15.28 14.05 -4.07
CA THR A 74 -15.20 12.64 -3.64
C THR A 74 -14.06 12.42 -2.64
N LEU A 75 -12.88 12.98 -2.94
CA LEU A 75 -11.72 12.96 -2.04
C LEU A 75 -12.03 13.64 -0.71
N LEU A 76 -12.70 14.80 -0.73
CA LEU A 76 -13.06 15.52 0.49
C LEU A 76 -14.10 14.79 1.32
N ILE A 77 -15.10 14.16 0.69
CA ILE A 77 -16.07 13.32 1.41
C ILE A 77 -15.34 12.19 2.15
N ALA A 78 -14.42 11.48 1.50
CA ALA A 78 -13.64 10.42 2.13
C ALA A 78 -12.71 10.93 3.25
N LEU A 79 -12.15 12.13 3.09
CA LEU A 79 -11.23 12.73 4.06
C LEU A 79 -11.95 13.32 5.29
N THR A 80 -13.21 13.71 5.14
CA THR A 80 -13.97 14.46 6.16
C THR A 80 -14.08 13.75 7.51
N PRO A 81 -14.36 12.42 7.59
CA PRO A 81 -14.39 11.68 8.86
C PRO A 81 -13.10 11.80 9.69
N HIS A 82 -11.95 11.99 9.03
CA HIS A 82 -10.64 12.05 9.68
C HIS A 82 -10.23 13.46 10.12
N ILE A 83 -10.81 14.51 9.54
CA ILE A 83 -10.40 15.91 9.78
C ILE A 83 -11.49 16.75 10.44
N LYS A 84 -12.72 16.71 9.93
CA LYS A 84 -13.87 17.48 10.41
C LYS A 84 -15.16 16.66 10.30
N PRO A 85 -15.31 15.57 11.08
CA PRO A 85 -16.42 14.63 10.94
C PRO A 85 -17.80 15.29 11.00
N GLN A 86 -17.94 16.37 11.79
CA GLN A 86 -19.20 17.10 11.96
C GLN A 86 -19.78 17.71 10.67
N ILE A 87 -18.99 17.84 9.60
CA ILE A 87 -19.48 18.33 8.30
C ILE A 87 -20.50 17.34 7.69
N LEU A 88 -20.32 16.03 7.93
CA LEU A 88 -21.20 14.99 7.39
C LEU A 88 -22.41 14.69 8.28
N ASP A 89 -22.47 15.22 9.51
CA ASP A 89 -23.61 15.01 10.42
C ASP A 89 -24.94 15.54 9.84
N VAL A 90 -24.87 16.40 8.82
CA VAL A 90 -26.03 16.85 8.05
C VAL A 90 -26.84 15.70 7.45
N PHE A 91 -26.22 14.55 7.19
CA PHE A 91 -26.86 13.35 6.65
C PHE A 91 -27.60 12.51 7.72
N PHE A 92 -27.39 12.76 9.01
CA PHE A 92 -28.18 12.13 10.06
C PHE A 92 -29.53 12.81 10.30
N ARG A 93 -29.84 13.91 9.60
CA ARG A 93 -31.13 14.60 9.76
C ARG A 93 -32.26 13.68 9.30
N PRO A 94 -33.19 13.30 10.21
CA PRO A 94 -34.29 12.44 9.83
C PRO A 94 -35.29 13.21 8.96
N HIS A 95 -35.99 12.48 8.10
CA HIS A 95 -37.09 13.00 7.29
C HIS A 95 -38.22 13.49 8.22
N PRO A 96 -38.69 14.75 8.08
CA PRO A 96 -39.64 15.35 9.01
C PRO A 96 -40.95 14.57 9.21
N LEU A 97 -41.46 13.94 8.14
CA LEU A 97 -42.74 13.21 8.18
C LEU A 97 -42.63 11.77 8.69
N THR A 98 -41.51 11.08 8.45
CA THR A 98 -41.38 9.64 8.73
C THR A 98 -40.45 9.35 9.89
N ASN A 99 -39.67 10.36 10.33
CA ASN A 99 -38.59 10.24 11.30
C ASN A 99 -37.54 9.17 10.94
N ARG A 100 -37.44 8.80 9.66
CA ARG A 100 -36.43 7.87 9.13
C ARG A 100 -35.33 8.64 8.42
N GLY A 101 -34.14 8.05 8.32
CA GLY A 101 -33.09 8.57 7.44
C GLY A 101 -33.48 8.47 5.96
N TYR A 102 -32.82 9.26 5.12
CA TYR A 102 -32.93 9.17 3.67
C TYR A 102 -32.03 8.05 3.16
N THR A 103 -32.58 7.15 2.36
CA THR A 103 -31.83 6.00 1.82
C THR A 103 -30.76 6.46 0.84
N GLU A 104 -31.08 7.47 0.03
CA GLU A 104 -30.23 8.12 -0.95
C GLU A 104 -29.04 8.86 -0.33
N PHE A 105 -29.04 9.18 0.97
CA PHE A 105 -27.86 9.78 1.59
C PHE A 105 -26.74 8.74 1.82
N GLY A 106 -27.12 7.46 1.86
CA GLY A 106 -26.22 6.38 2.21
C GLY A 106 -25.60 6.57 3.59
N GLY A 107 -24.36 6.09 3.72
CA GLY A 107 -23.56 6.23 4.93
C GLY A 107 -23.77 5.14 5.96
N ILE A 108 -22.73 4.93 6.77
CA ILE A 108 -22.70 3.98 7.87
C ILE A 108 -22.44 4.77 9.16
N LYS A 109 -23.17 4.46 10.22
CA LYS A 109 -22.91 5.06 11.52
C LYS A 109 -21.67 4.41 12.14
N GLY A 110 -20.64 5.22 12.42
CA GLY A 110 -19.40 4.74 13.02
C GLY A 110 -19.63 4.21 14.44
N ASN A 111 -19.17 2.98 14.71
CA ASN A 111 -19.38 2.32 16.00
C ASN A 111 -18.62 3.00 17.16
N MET A 112 -17.38 3.46 16.92
CA MET A 112 -16.53 4.02 17.98
C MET A 112 -16.65 5.54 18.10
N HIS A 113 -16.57 6.27 16.99
CA HIS A 113 -16.62 7.74 16.99
C HIS A 113 -18.05 8.29 16.87
N GLY A 114 -19.05 7.46 16.55
CA GLY A 114 -20.46 7.85 16.47
C GLY A 114 -20.85 8.72 15.27
N GLY A 115 -19.89 9.11 14.43
CA GLY A 115 -20.11 9.99 13.28
C GLY A 115 -20.49 9.26 12.00
N PHE A 116 -20.62 10.00 10.91
CA PHE A 116 -21.02 9.50 9.60
C PHE A 116 -19.82 9.00 8.80
N LEU A 117 -19.84 7.73 8.40
CA LEU A 117 -18.88 7.16 7.45
C LEU A 117 -19.53 7.14 6.07
N PRO A 118 -18.99 7.87 5.07
CA PRO A 118 -19.62 7.98 3.76
C PRO A 118 -19.56 6.67 2.97
N THR A 119 -20.55 6.46 2.10
CA THR A 119 -20.58 5.33 1.16
C THR A 119 -20.50 5.83 -0.29
N GLY A 120 -20.46 4.90 -1.24
CA GLY A 120 -20.61 5.23 -2.67
C GLY A 120 -21.91 6.00 -2.93
N GLU A 121 -23.00 5.61 -2.29
CA GLU A 121 -24.30 6.28 -2.35
C GLU A 121 -24.21 7.74 -1.87
N THR A 122 -23.47 8.02 -0.79
CA THR A 122 -23.23 9.39 -0.33
C THR A 122 -22.59 10.25 -1.41
N VAL A 123 -21.58 9.73 -2.11
CA VAL A 123 -20.90 10.47 -3.19
C VAL A 123 -21.85 10.71 -4.37
N LEU A 124 -22.58 9.67 -4.79
CA LEU A 124 -23.54 9.77 -5.89
C LEU A 124 -24.65 10.78 -5.57
N PHE A 125 -25.16 10.81 -4.34
CA PHE A 125 -26.12 11.81 -3.91
C PHE A 125 -25.54 13.22 -3.95
N VAL A 126 -24.33 13.43 -3.42
CA VAL A 126 -23.71 14.76 -3.43
C VAL A 126 -23.48 15.27 -4.84
N LEU A 127 -22.97 14.42 -5.74
CA LEU A 127 -22.61 14.81 -7.10
C LEU A 127 -23.81 14.89 -8.06
N ALA A 128 -24.76 13.97 -7.96
CA ALA A 128 -25.85 13.83 -8.94
C ALA A 128 -27.24 14.13 -8.37
N GLY A 129 -27.47 13.98 -7.06
CA GLY A 129 -28.80 14.03 -6.47
C GLY A 129 -29.73 13.04 -7.16
N ASP A 130 -30.89 13.53 -7.63
CA ASP A 130 -31.92 12.70 -8.29
C ASP A 130 -31.67 12.50 -9.79
N ASN A 131 -30.62 13.11 -10.37
CA ASN A 131 -30.32 12.96 -11.79
C ASN A 131 -29.67 11.60 -12.08
N VAL A 132 -30.45 10.67 -12.62
CA VAL A 132 -30.02 9.29 -12.92
C VAL A 132 -28.85 9.22 -13.92
N GLU A 133 -28.84 10.08 -14.94
CA GLU A 133 -27.74 10.10 -15.93
C GLU A 133 -26.41 10.47 -15.28
N LEU A 134 -26.42 11.50 -14.44
CA LEU A 134 -25.23 11.90 -13.67
C LEU A 134 -24.84 10.82 -12.65
N ARG A 135 -25.81 10.14 -12.03
CA ARG A 135 -25.52 9.02 -11.12
C ARG A 135 -24.77 7.91 -11.85
N LEU A 136 -25.20 7.51 -13.04
CA LEU A 136 -24.49 6.50 -13.84
C LEU A 136 -23.09 6.97 -14.24
N LYS A 137 -22.96 8.22 -14.68
CA LYS A 137 -21.66 8.81 -15.04
C LYS A 137 -20.66 8.76 -13.87
N TYR A 138 -21.07 9.17 -12.67
CA TYR A 138 -20.14 9.25 -11.53
C TYR A 138 -19.81 7.90 -10.89
N GLN A 139 -20.40 6.79 -11.33
CA GLN A 139 -19.96 5.45 -10.93
C GLN A 139 -18.54 5.15 -11.43
N GLU A 140 -18.12 5.74 -12.55
CA GLU A 140 -16.78 5.56 -13.12
C GLU A 140 -15.65 6.00 -12.16
N LEU A 141 -15.94 6.90 -11.21
CA LEU A 141 -14.99 7.33 -10.17
C LEU A 141 -14.48 6.17 -9.30
N PHE A 142 -15.26 5.08 -9.21
CA PHE A 142 -14.97 3.90 -8.41
C PHE A 142 -14.53 2.69 -9.25
N SER A 143 -14.31 2.88 -10.55
CA SER A 143 -13.79 1.81 -11.42
C SER A 143 -12.32 1.52 -11.12
N SER A 144 -11.88 0.29 -11.42
CA SER A 144 -10.47 -0.13 -11.25
C SER A 144 -9.49 0.70 -12.08
N ASP A 145 -9.97 1.27 -13.18
CA ASP A 145 -9.18 2.05 -14.14
C ASP A 145 -9.15 3.54 -13.80
N HIS A 146 -9.89 3.97 -12.77
CA HIS A 146 -9.88 5.33 -12.31
C HIS A 146 -8.61 5.62 -11.49
N ILE A 147 -8.12 6.87 -11.53
CA ILE A 147 -6.92 7.32 -10.80
C ILE A 147 -6.97 6.99 -9.30
N PHE A 148 -8.18 6.94 -8.73
CA PHE A 148 -8.38 6.61 -7.33
C PHE A 148 -7.96 5.19 -6.98
N ALA A 149 -8.34 4.22 -7.82
CA ALA A 149 -7.95 2.83 -7.65
C ALA A 149 -6.50 2.61 -8.09
N MET A 150 -6.12 3.11 -9.27
CA MET A 150 -4.78 2.92 -9.85
C MET A 150 -3.65 3.43 -8.94
N HIS A 151 -3.89 4.54 -8.23
CA HIS A 151 -2.90 5.15 -7.34
C HIS A 151 -3.19 4.93 -5.85
N ASN A 152 -4.14 4.04 -5.51
CA ASN A 152 -4.53 3.73 -4.14
C ASN A 152 -4.84 4.99 -3.30
N ILE A 153 -5.58 5.92 -3.88
CA ILE A 153 -6.02 7.16 -3.22
C ILE A 153 -7.27 6.88 -2.37
N LEU A 154 -8.29 6.28 -2.98
CA LEU A 154 -9.52 5.89 -2.31
C LEU A 154 -10.14 4.67 -2.99
N LYS A 155 -10.95 3.93 -2.24
CA LYS A 155 -11.66 2.75 -2.71
C LYS A 155 -13.03 2.63 -2.04
N LEU A 156 -13.91 1.89 -2.69
CA LEU A 156 -15.18 1.46 -2.13
C LEU A 156 -15.02 0.04 -1.61
N GLU A 157 -15.21 -0.16 -0.31
CA GLU A 157 -15.24 -1.50 0.27
C GLU A 157 -16.55 -2.21 -0.13
N PRO A 158 -16.51 -3.53 -0.39
CA PRO A 158 -17.73 -4.26 -0.70
C PRO A 158 -18.69 -4.19 0.49
N PRO A 159 -19.99 -3.95 0.24
CA PRO A 159 -20.99 -3.99 1.30
C PRO A 159 -21.22 -5.43 1.79
N PRO A 160 -21.93 -5.62 2.92
CA PRO A 160 -22.38 -6.94 3.35
C PRO A 160 -23.21 -7.67 2.29
N ASP A 161 -23.33 -9.00 2.41
CA ASP A 161 -24.12 -9.82 1.48
C ASP A 161 -25.57 -9.32 1.38
N ASN A 162 -26.09 -9.29 0.15
CA ASN A 162 -27.44 -8.82 -0.22
C ASN A 162 -27.70 -7.31 -0.03
N GLU A 163 -26.67 -6.50 0.18
CA GLU A 163 -26.79 -5.04 0.14
C GLU A 163 -26.52 -4.47 -1.26
N PRO A 164 -27.08 -3.30 -1.62
CA PRO A 164 -26.75 -2.60 -2.85
C PRO A 164 -25.25 -2.28 -2.95
N ILE A 165 -24.67 -2.40 -4.14
CA ILE A 165 -23.24 -2.19 -4.41
C ILE A 165 -22.74 -0.85 -3.85
N TRP A 166 -23.54 0.21 -3.96
CA TRP A 166 -23.18 1.57 -3.53
C TRP A 166 -23.34 1.81 -2.02
N SER A 167 -23.84 0.83 -1.26
CA SER A 167 -23.82 0.83 0.21
C SER A 167 -22.43 0.57 0.78
N GLY A 168 -21.45 0.25 -0.07
CA GLY A 168 -20.05 0.05 0.31
C GLY A 168 -19.44 1.27 0.99
N ASN A 169 -18.58 1.05 2.00
CA ASN A 169 -17.89 2.12 2.73
C ASN A 169 -16.84 2.79 1.85
N LEU A 170 -16.81 4.13 1.81
CA LEU A 170 -15.79 4.89 1.10
C LEU A 170 -14.57 5.09 1.99
N VAL A 171 -13.45 4.49 1.59
CA VAL A 171 -12.20 4.50 2.37
C VAL A 171 -11.10 5.21 1.61
N ILE A 172 -10.44 6.15 2.29
CA ILE A 172 -9.20 6.80 1.84
C ILE A 172 -7.98 6.05 2.37
N SER A 173 -6.88 6.01 1.62
CA SER A 173 -5.68 5.30 2.07
C SER A 173 -5.01 5.95 3.29
N ASP A 174 -4.48 5.09 4.18
CA ASP A 174 -3.78 5.51 5.40
C ASP A 174 -2.57 6.39 5.07
N GLU A 175 -1.86 6.10 3.99
CA GLU A 175 -0.72 6.87 3.51
C GLU A 175 -1.13 8.30 3.14
N LEU A 176 -2.28 8.45 2.48
CA LEU A 176 -2.79 9.75 2.08
C LEU A 176 -3.29 10.55 3.29
N ILE A 177 -3.97 9.89 4.25
CA ILE A 177 -4.32 10.52 5.54
C ILE A 177 -3.05 11.07 6.19
N ASP A 178 -1.99 10.28 6.27
CA ASP A 178 -0.73 10.68 6.89
C ASP A 178 -0.03 11.82 6.15
N LEU A 179 0.05 11.75 4.83
CA LEU A 179 0.61 12.81 3.99
C LEU A 179 -0.16 14.12 4.18
N ILE A 180 -1.49 14.07 4.18
CA ILE A 180 -2.34 15.26 4.32
C ILE A 180 -2.27 15.82 5.75
N THR A 181 -2.34 14.97 6.77
CA THR A 181 -2.47 15.40 8.18
C THR A 181 -1.14 15.63 8.89
N LYS A 182 -0.12 14.81 8.62
CA LYS A 182 1.20 14.85 9.27
C LYS A 182 2.28 15.45 8.38
N GLY A 183 2.10 15.42 7.07
CA GLY A 183 3.09 15.88 6.10
C GLY A 183 4.12 14.82 5.67
N TYR A 184 3.96 13.58 6.13
CA TYR A 184 4.84 12.44 5.82
C TYR A 184 4.08 11.13 6.13
N ILE A 185 4.43 10.05 5.42
CA ILE A 185 3.89 8.71 5.70
C ILE A 185 4.51 8.18 6.99
N SER A 186 3.70 7.78 7.97
CA SER A 186 4.22 7.13 9.17
C SER A 186 4.65 5.72 8.81
N LYS A 187 5.86 5.38 9.22
CA LYS A 187 6.34 4.01 9.12
C LYS A 187 5.46 3.15 10.03
N PRO A 188 4.76 2.13 9.52
CA PRO A 188 3.92 1.30 10.36
C PRO A 188 4.77 0.66 11.46
N ASP A 189 4.30 0.75 12.71
CA ASP A 189 4.79 -0.07 13.81
C ASP A 189 3.83 -1.26 13.98
N PHE A 190 4.28 -2.30 14.70
CA PHE A 190 3.52 -3.54 14.87
C PHE A 190 2.09 -3.29 15.37
N SER A 191 1.11 -3.81 14.64
CA SER A 191 -0.32 -3.67 15.00
C SER A 191 -1.10 -4.95 14.67
N ARG A 192 -2.33 -5.07 15.19
CA ARG A 192 -3.23 -6.18 14.81
C ARG A 192 -3.50 -6.26 13.30
N ASN A 193 -3.40 -5.12 12.60
CA ASN A 193 -3.64 -5.01 11.15
C ASN A 193 -2.34 -5.01 10.34
N PHE A 194 -1.18 -5.19 10.98
CA PHE A 194 0.13 -5.31 10.35
C PHE A 194 1.09 -6.01 11.32
N PRO A 195 1.18 -7.36 11.30
CA PRO A 195 1.95 -8.15 12.24
C PRO A 195 3.46 -8.16 11.88
N ALA A 196 4.01 -7.01 11.49
CA ALA A 196 5.42 -6.85 11.21
C ALA A 196 6.05 -5.83 12.17
N ARG A 197 7.26 -6.13 12.65
CA ARG A 197 8.05 -5.25 13.52
C ARG A 197 9.20 -4.67 12.72
N ARG A 198 9.34 -3.35 12.72
CA ARG A 198 10.56 -2.73 12.18
C ARG A 198 11.75 -3.15 13.03
N ILE A 199 12.79 -3.69 12.40
CA ILE A 199 14.05 -4.02 13.03
C ILE A 199 15.14 -3.08 12.51
N SER A 200 16.06 -2.73 13.40
CA SER A 200 17.24 -1.92 13.09
C SER A 200 18.37 -2.34 14.03
N SER A 201 19.61 -2.25 13.57
CA SER A 201 20.79 -2.52 14.40
C SER A 201 21.70 -1.29 14.46
N ALA A 202 22.25 -1.03 15.65
CA ALA A 202 23.29 -0.02 15.84
C ALA A 202 24.69 -0.54 15.47
N MET A 203 24.85 -1.87 15.35
CA MET A 203 26.10 -2.51 14.99
C MET A 203 26.50 -2.19 13.54
N ASP A 204 27.78 -2.33 13.25
CA ASP A 204 28.36 -2.19 11.90
C ASP A 204 28.80 -3.55 11.33
N TRP A 205 29.17 -3.59 10.04
CA TRP A 205 29.56 -4.83 9.35
C TRP A 205 30.76 -5.55 9.98
N ASP A 206 31.67 -4.81 10.61
CA ASP A 206 32.88 -5.36 11.26
C ASP A 206 32.54 -6.23 12.47
N GLU A 207 31.35 -6.06 13.06
CA GLU A 207 30.86 -6.86 14.19
C GLU A 207 30.17 -8.16 13.74
N LEU A 208 29.90 -8.31 12.43
CA LEU A 208 29.28 -9.50 11.86
C LEU A 208 30.33 -10.41 11.21
N VAL A 209 30.55 -11.57 11.80
CA VAL A 209 31.47 -12.57 11.26
C VAL A 209 30.74 -13.49 10.27
N LEU A 210 30.99 -13.30 8.98
CA LEU A 210 30.56 -14.19 7.89
C LEU A 210 31.78 -14.79 7.18
N ASN A 211 31.63 -15.97 6.60
CA ASN A 211 32.63 -16.47 5.66
C ASN A 211 32.59 -15.66 4.35
N ASN A 212 33.69 -15.70 3.60
CA ASN A 212 33.83 -14.90 2.38
C ASN A 212 32.72 -15.19 1.36
N ASP A 213 32.33 -16.45 1.20
CA ASP A 213 31.28 -16.84 0.25
C ASP A 213 29.91 -16.24 0.60
N THR A 214 29.54 -16.24 1.88
CA THR A 214 28.28 -15.64 2.35
C THR A 214 28.35 -14.13 2.25
N MET A 215 29.49 -13.52 2.58
CA MET A 215 29.66 -12.08 2.45
C MET A 215 29.57 -11.64 0.98
N GLU A 216 30.14 -12.40 0.04
CA GLU A 216 29.96 -12.15 -1.39
C GLU A 216 28.49 -12.22 -1.82
N GLN A 217 27.72 -13.18 -1.30
CA GLN A 217 26.27 -13.28 -1.58
C GLN A 217 25.47 -12.11 -1.00
N VAL A 218 25.84 -11.62 0.19
CA VAL A 218 25.23 -10.45 0.81
C VAL A 218 25.54 -9.18 0.00
N GLN A 219 26.79 -9.02 -0.45
CA GLN A 219 27.19 -7.91 -1.32
C GLN A 219 26.46 -7.94 -2.67
N GLU A 220 26.25 -9.11 -3.25
CA GLU A 220 25.42 -9.25 -4.46
C GLU A 220 23.98 -8.76 -4.24
N LEU A 221 23.39 -9.10 -3.09
CA LEU A 221 22.05 -8.66 -2.73
C LEU A 221 21.99 -7.13 -2.57
N ILE A 222 22.99 -6.52 -1.92
CA ILE A 222 23.12 -5.07 -1.79
C ILE A 222 23.23 -4.41 -3.18
N HIS A 223 24.13 -4.90 -4.03
CA HIS A 223 24.30 -4.38 -5.40
C HIS A 223 23.01 -4.49 -6.23
N TRP A 224 22.22 -5.55 -6.07
CA TRP A 224 20.94 -5.65 -6.75
C TRP A 224 19.93 -4.62 -6.25
N ILE A 225 19.89 -4.35 -4.94
CA ILE A 225 19.01 -3.32 -4.39
C ILE A 225 19.40 -1.94 -4.94
N ASP A 226 20.69 -1.64 -5.04
CA ASP A 226 21.20 -0.33 -5.49
C ASP A 226 21.08 -0.13 -7.02
N HIS A 227 21.29 -1.19 -7.81
CA HIS A 227 21.43 -1.10 -9.27
C HIS A 227 20.34 -1.81 -10.07
N GLY A 228 19.44 -2.55 -9.42
CA GLY A 228 18.42 -3.36 -10.08
C GLY A 228 17.52 -2.55 -11.01
N GLN A 229 17.13 -1.33 -10.62
CA GLN A 229 16.28 -0.48 -11.46
C GLN A 229 16.98 -0.06 -12.76
N THR A 230 18.27 0.32 -12.71
CA THR A 230 19.08 0.64 -13.90
C THR A 230 19.22 -0.57 -14.81
N LEU A 231 19.43 -1.77 -14.26
CA LEU A 231 19.47 -3.00 -15.06
C LEU A 231 18.13 -3.26 -15.77
N LEU A 232 17.01 -3.10 -15.06
CA LEU A 232 15.68 -3.39 -15.58
C LEU A 232 15.24 -2.36 -16.64
N SER A 233 15.42 -1.08 -16.34
CA SER A 233 14.93 0.05 -17.15
C SER A 233 15.97 0.49 -18.18
N ASP A 234 17.13 0.97 -17.73
CA ASP A 234 18.11 1.64 -18.58
C ASP A 234 18.82 0.67 -19.52
N TRP A 235 19.12 -0.54 -19.03
CA TRP A 235 19.70 -1.62 -19.85
C TRP A 235 18.62 -2.51 -20.50
N GLY A 236 17.34 -2.23 -20.24
CA GLY A 236 16.20 -2.94 -20.85
C GLY A 236 16.09 -4.42 -20.46
N LEU A 237 16.74 -4.86 -19.38
CA LEU A 237 16.72 -6.27 -18.97
C LEU A 237 15.41 -6.68 -18.28
N GLY A 238 14.45 -5.77 -18.08
CA GLY A 238 13.15 -6.07 -17.47
C GLY A 238 12.30 -7.13 -18.21
N ARG A 239 12.64 -7.44 -19.46
CA ARG A 239 12.01 -8.54 -20.23
C ARG A 239 12.55 -9.93 -19.85
N ILE A 240 13.73 -9.97 -19.24
CA ILE A 240 14.49 -11.20 -18.92
C ILE A 240 14.57 -11.38 -17.40
N LEU A 241 14.80 -10.28 -16.68
CA LEU A 241 14.87 -10.21 -15.23
C LEU A 241 13.54 -9.66 -14.71
N LYS A 242 12.89 -10.37 -13.77
CA LYS A 242 11.75 -9.79 -13.05
C LYS A 242 12.25 -8.95 -11.86
N PRO A 243 11.48 -7.95 -11.43
CA PRO A 243 11.85 -7.09 -10.30
C PRO A 243 11.87 -7.85 -8.97
N GLY A 244 12.64 -7.31 -8.01
CA GLY A 244 12.79 -7.84 -6.66
C GLY A 244 13.90 -8.87 -6.51
N TYR A 245 14.40 -9.03 -5.28
CA TYR A 245 15.39 -10.04 -4.91
C TYR A 245 14.84 -10.88 -3.76
N LYS A 246 15.11 -12.18 -3.78
CA LYS A 246 14.65 -13.13 -2.76
C LYS A 246 15.87 -13.92 -2.29
N CYS A 247 16.05 -14.03 -0.98
CA CYS A 247 17.14 -14.77 -0.37
C CYS A 247 16.65 -15.57 0.84
N LEU A 248 17.30 -16.69 1.10
CA LEU A 248 17.06 -17.52 2.28
C LEU A 248 18.32 -17.53 3.15
N PHE A 249 18.23 -17.00 4.36
CA PHE A 249 19.28 -17.17 5.36
C PHE A 249 19.09 -18.51 6.07
N TYR A 250 19.99 -19.45 5.85
CA TYR A 250 19.95 -20.77 6.49
C TYR A 250 21.14 -20.97 7.44
N GLY A 251 20.87 -21.52 8.62
CA GLY A 251 21.88 -21.86 9.61
C GLY A 251 21.29 -21.99 11.02
N PRO A 252 22.05 -22.49 12.00
CA PRO A 252 21.62 -22.58 13.40
C PRO A 252 21.09 -21.26 13.98
N SER A 253 20.28 -21.31 15.03
CA SER A 253 19.86 -20.11 15.76
C SER A 253 21.08 -19.35 16.30
N GLY A 254 21.01 -18.02 16.35
CA GLY A 254 22.11 -17.17 16.85
C GLY A 254 23.24 -16.86 15.86
N THR A 255 23.18 -17.33 14.61
CA THR A 255 24.20 -17.08 13.56
C THR A 255 24.11 -15.71 12.89
N GLY A 256 23.45 -14.74 13.51
CA GLY A 256 23.38 -13.37 13.01
C GLY A 256 22.40 -13.12 11.86
N LYS A 257 21.51 -14.06 11.48
CA LYS A 257 20.55 -13.87 10.36
C LYS A 257 19.74 -12.56 10.43
N THR A 258 19.13 -12.29 11.58
CA THR A 258 18.36 -11.05 11.82
C THR A 258 19.26 -9.81 11.83
N LEU A 259 20.50 -9.95 12.31
CA LEU A 259 21.50 -8.89 12.30
C LEU A 259 21.93 -8.56 10.86
N THR A 260 22.23 -9.56 10.04
CA THR A 260 22.55 -9.42 8.62
C THR A 260 21.42 -8.70 7.87
N ALA A 261 20.16 -9.08 8.09
CA ALA A 261 19.02 -8.40 7.47
C ALA A 261 18.95 -6.92 7.89
N SER A 262 19.18 -6.62 9.16
CA SER A 262 19.19 -5.24 9.68
C SER A 262 20.32 -4.40 9.10
N LEU A 263 21.51 -4.99 8.95
CA LEU A 263 22.69 -4.34 8.36
C LEU A 263 22.51 -4.06 6.87
N ILE A 264 21.91 -5.01 6.12
CA ILE A 264 21.54 -4.80 4.71
C ILE A 264 20.61 -3.58 4.59
N GLY A 265 19.54 -3.53 5.37
CA GLY A 265 18.60 -2.40 5.33
C GLY A 265 19.26 -1.06 5.62
N ARG A 266 20.17 -1.02 6.59
CA ARG A 266 20.93 0.20 6.91
C ARG A 266 21.88 0.60 5.78
N GLN A 267 22.54 -0.35 5.12
CA GLN A 267 23.43 -0.08 3.99
C GLN A 267 22.69 0.58 2.81
N VAL A 268 21.49 0.09 2.51
CA VAL A 268 20.70 0.51 1.34
C VAL A 268 19.63 1.56 1.67
N ASP A 269 19.66 2.12 2.89
CA ASP A 269 18.68 3.08 3.42
C ASP A 269 17.21 2.63 3.28
N LYS A 270 16.93 1.35 3.54
CA LYS A 270 15.58 0.77 3.54
C LYS A 270 15.17 0.26 4.90
N ASP A 271 13.90 0.47 5.24
CA ASP A 271 13.30 -0.10 6.45
C ASP A 271 13.23 -1.64 6.34
N VAL A 272 13.55 -2.34 7.42
CA VAL A 272 13.45 -3.80 7.50
C VAL A 272 12.31 -4.18 8.40
N TYR A 273 11.34 -4.91 7.87
CA TYR A 273 10.16 -5.38 8.57
C TYR A 273 10.28 -6.87 8.86
N ARG A 274 10.50 -7.21 10.13
CA ARG A 274 10.49 -8.60 10.61
C ARG A 274 9.04 -9.08 10.77
N ILE A 275 8.70 -10.15 10.08
CA ILE A 275 7.43 -10.87 10.20
C ILE A 275 7.74 -12.20 10.85
N ASP A 276 7.16 -12.43 12.01
CA ASP A 276 7.26 -13.70 12.71
C ASP A 276 6.18 -14.64 12.17
N LEU A 277 6.58 -15.58 11.30
CA LEU A 277 5.63 -16.44 10.61
C LEU A 277 4.85 -17.34 11.58
N SER A 278 5.45 -17.74 12.71
CA SER A 278 4.76 -18.51 13.74
C SER A 278 3.55 -17.77 14.33
N SER A 279 3.59 -16.43 14.34
CA SER A 279 2.52 -15.57 14.84
C SER A 279 1.42 -15.27 13.80
N VAL A 280 1.74 -15.40 12.51
CA VAL A 280 0.81 -15.12 11.39
C VAL A 280 0.01 -16.38 11.01
N VAL A 281 0.59 -17.55 11.22
CA VAL A 281 -0.06 -18.85 11.02
C VAL A 281 -0.91 -19.16 12.25
N SER A 282 -2.20 -18.81 12.20
CA SER A 282 -3.11 -19.02 13.32
C SER A 282 -3.72 -20.43 13.26
N LYS A 283 -4.40 -20.84 14.34
CA LYS A 283 -5.21 -22.08 14.37
C LYS A 283 -6.47 -22.01 13.47
N TYR A 284 -6.75 -20.86 12.86
CA TYR A 284 -7.97 -20.59 12.11
C TYR A 284 -7.67 -20.42 10.61
N ILE A 285 -8.13 -21.40 9.83
CA ILE A 285 -7.97 -21.49 8.37
C ILE A 285 -8.53 -20.22 7.70
N GLY A 286 -7.73 -19.57 6.84
CA GLY A 286 -8.13 -18.41 6.02
C GLY A 286 -7.83 -17.02 6.60
N GLU A 287 -7.56 -16.89 7.91
CA GLU A 287 -7.08 -15.62 8.48
C GLU A 287 -5.61 -15.33 8.10
N THR A 288 -4.80 -16.38 7.98
CA THR A 288 -3.39 -16.30 7.61
C THR A 288 -3.18 -15.74 6.21
N GLU A 289 -3.98 -16.17 5.22
CA GLU A 289 -3.93 -15.62 3.85
C GLU A 289 -4.28 -14.14 3.82
N LYS A 290 -5.38 -13.75 4.48
CA LYS A 290 -5.79 -12.33 4.59
C LYS A 290 -4.74 -11.47 5.27
N ASN A 291 -4.03 -12.02 6.27
CA ASN A 291 -2.96 -11.31 6.95
C ASN A 291 -1.71 -11.16 6.07
N LEU A 292 -1.30 -12.22 5.36
CA LEU A 292 -0.18 -12.16 4.41
C LEU A 292 -0.48 -11.21 3.26
N GLU A 293 -1.69 -11.25 2.69
CA GLU A 293 -2.13 -10.33 1.64
C GLU A 293 -2.02 -8.88 2.10
N LYS A 294 -2.55 -8.54 3.28
CA LYS A 294 -2.40 -7.20 3.88
C LYS A 294 -0.95 -6.77 4.07
N ILE A 295 -0.06 -7.70 4.43
CA ILE A 295 1.38 -7.41 4.59
C ILE A 295 2.00 -7.08 3.24
N PHE A 296 1.75 -7.91 2.21
CA PHE A 296 2.29 -7.68 0.88
C PHE A 296 1.72 -6.44 0.21
N ASP A 297 0.43 -6.16 0.38
CA ASP A 297 -0.20 -4.95 -0.16
C ASP A 297 0.43 -3.70 0.47
N LYS A 298 0.56 -3.66 1.80
CA LYS A 298 1.22 -2.54 2.50
C LYS A 298 2.69 -2.41 2.11
N ALA A 299 3.42 -3.53 2.02
CA ALA A 299 4.82 -3.52 1.62
C ALA A 299 5.02 -3.15 0.14
N GLY A 300 4.04 -3.42 -0.73
CA GLY A 300 4.06 -2.97 -2.12
C GLY A 300 4.05 -1.45 -2.28
N HIS A 301 3.58 -0.73 -1.27
CA HIS A 301 3.51 0.74 -1.25
C HIS A 301 4.68 1.41 -0.53
N ILE A 302 5.45 0.65 0.26
CA ILE A 302 6.57 1.16 1.05
C ILE A 302 7.83 0.47 0.53
N ASP A 303 8.78 1.22 -0.03
CA ASP A 303 10.06 0.66 -0.49
C ASP A 303 10.89 0.13 0.70
N CYS A 304 10.66 -1.12 1.07
CA CYS A 304 11.18 -1.75 2.28
C CYS A 304 11.62 -3.20 2.04
N ILE A 305 12.35 -3.75 3.02
CA ILE A 305 12.77 -5.15 3.05
C ILE A 305 11.85 -5.92 3.99
N LEU A 306 11.18 -6.96 3.48
CA LEU A 306 10.44 -7.91 4.31
C LEU A 306 11.37 -9.06 4.74
N PHE A 307 11.55 -9.21 6.04
CA PHE A 307 12.32 -10.28 6.64
C PHE A 307 11.37 -11.26 7.35
N PHE A 308 11.15 -12.43 6.74
CA PHE A 308 10.35 -13.48 7.32
C PHE A 308 11.22 -14.34 8.25
N ASP A 309 10.94 -14.28 9.55
CA ASP A 309 11.62 -15.05 10.58
C ASP A 309 10.85 -16.35 10.88
N GLU A 310 11.54 -17.38 11.37
CA GLU A 310 10.96 -18.69 11.71
C GLU A 310 10.19 -19.35 10.55
N ALA A 311 10.71 -19.24 9.33
CA ALA A 311 10.09 -19.82 8.14
C ALA A 311 9.97 -21.36 8.22
N ASP A 312 10.79 -22.02 9.01
CA ASP A 312 10.70 -23.45 9.31
C ASP A 312 9.38 -23.85 9.98
N ALA A 313 8.69 -22.92 10.66
CA ALA A 313 7.33 -23.16 11.19
C ALA A 313 6.30 -23.38 10.07
N LEU A 314 6.50 -22.75 8.90
CA LEU A 314 5.68 -22.98 7.71
C LEU A 314 6.18 -24.18 6.89
N PHE A 315 7.49 -24.33 6.74
CA PHE A 315 8.11 -25.35 5.89
C PHE A 315 8.39 -26.69 6.61
N GLY A 316 7.58 -27.04 7.60
CA GLY A 316 7.69 -28.30 8.33
C GLY A 316 7.86 -29.50 7.39
N LYS A 317 8.62 -30.52 7.82
CA LYS A 317 8.79 -31.77 7.06
C LYS A 317 7.41 -32.25 6.63
N ARG A 318 7.21 -32.53 5.34
CA ARG A 318 6.04 -33.23 4.80
C ARG A 318 5.80 -34.50 5.64
N THR A 319 4.99 -34.40 6.68
CA THR A 319 4.58 -35.56 7.47
C THR A 319 3.61 -36.35 6.60
N ASN A 320 3.78 -37.68 6.59
CA ASN A 320 2.84 -38.55 5.91
C ASN A 320 1.45 -38.28 6.46
N VAL A 321 0.55 -37.87 5.56
CA VAL A 321 -0.81 -37.41 5.84
C VAL A 321 -1.57 -38.43 6.69
N SER A 322 -1.89 -38.06 7.93
CA SER A 322 -2.92 -38.75 8.72
C SER A 322 -4.08 -37.86 9.15
N ASP A 323 -3.90 -36.52 9.19
CA ASP A 323 -4.93 -35.59 9.66
C ASP A 323 -5.29 -34.49 8.65
N ALA A 324 -6.53 -34.01 8.73
CA ALA A 324 -7.04 -32.94 7.87
C ALA A 324 -6.24 -31.64 8.02
N HIS A 325 -5.66 -31.35 9.19
CA HIS A 325 -4.80 -30.18 9.43
C HIS A 325 -3.51 -30.17 8.58
N ASP A 326 -2.90 -31.33 8.31
CA ASP A 326 -1.64 -31.42 7.53
C ASP A 326 -1.84 -31.07 6.05
N ARG A 327 -3.05 -31.26 5.50
CA ARG A 327 -3.33 -30.88 4.10
C ARG A 327 -3.41 -29.36 3.89
N TYR A 328 -3.81 -28.60 4.91
CA TYR A 328 -4.01 -27.15 4.81
C TYR A 328 -2.71 -26.36 4.99
N ALA A 329 -1.81 -26.79 5.88
CA ALA A 329 -0.46 -26.22 5.97
C ALA A 329 0.28 -26.28 4.61
N ASN A 330 0.06 -27.36 3.84
CA ASN A 330 0.61 -27.49 2.49
C ASN A 330 0.01 -26.49 1.47
N GLN A 331 -1.25 -26.07 1.63
CA GLN A 331 -1.89 -25.06 0.77
C GLN A 331 -1.37 -23.65 1.08
N GLU A 332 -1.18 -23.32 2.36
CA GLU A 332 -0.61 -22.03 2.80
C GLU A 332 0.84 -21.86 2.30
N VAL A 333 1.64 -22.94 2.38
CA VAL A 333 2.97 -23.00 1.79
C VAL A 333 2.91 -22.84 0.27
N SER A 334 1.93 -23.45 -0.40
CA SER A 334 1.77 -23.34 -1.85
C SER A 334 1.40 -21.91 -2.28
N TYR A 335 0.60 -21.19 -1.51
CA TYR A 335 0.29 -19.77 -1.78
C TYR A 335 1.51 -18.86 -1.59
N LEU A 336 2.26 -19.05 -0.49
CA LEU A 336 3.49 -18.33 -0.24
C LEU A 336 4.54 -18.64 -1.32
N LEU A 337 4.70 -19.91 -1.71
CA LEU A 337 5.55 -20.34 -2.81
C LEU A 337 5.09 -19.78 -4.15
N GLN A 338 3.79 -19.73 -4.46
CA GLN A 338 3.27 -19.14 -5.69
C GLN A 338 3.57 -17.63 -5.78
N ARG A 339 3.55 -16.91 -4.66
CA ARG A 339 4.02 -15.50 -4.58
C ARG A 339 5.55 -15.42 -4.68
N ILE A 340 6.28 -16.50 -4.39
CA ILE A 340 7.75 -16.57 -4.31
C ILE A 340 8.44 -17.18 -5.55
N GLU A 341 7.83 -18.05 -6.36
CA GLU A 341 8.44 -18.80 -7.49
C GLU A 341 8.23 -18.12 -8.87
N GLU A 342 9.03 -18.31 -9.94
CA GLU A 342 10.21 -19.17 -10.24
C GLU A 342 11.10 -18.49 -11.33
N TYR A 343 12.42 -18.83 -11.42
CA TYR A 343 13.36 -18.40 -12.48
C TYR A 343 14.24 -19.56 -13.01
N PRO A 344 14.44 -19.69 -14.33
CA PRO A 344 15.43 -20.60 -14.94
C PRO A 344 16.90 -20.30 -14.54
N SER A 345 17.74 -21.32 -14.34
CA SER A 345 19.15 -21.19 -13.92
C SER A 345 20.01 -20.29 -14.84
N VAL A 346 19.69 -20.24 -16.14
CA VAL A 346 20.37 -19.34 -17.11
C VAL A 346 20.15 -17.87 -16.77
N ILE A 347 18.97 -17.51 -16.26
CA ILE A 347 18.63 -16.13 -15.88
C ILE A 347 19.45 -15.69 -14.66
N ASN A 348 19.78 -16.60 -13.74
CA ASN A 348 20.62 -16.27 -12.58
C ASN A 348 22.07 -15.94 -12.99
N VAL A 349 22.64 -16.68 -13.94
CA VAL A 349 23.98 -16.38 -14.46
C VAL A 349 24.01 -15.03 -15.16
N VAL A 350 23.02 -14.74 -16.00
CA VAL A 350 22.89 -13.45 -16.70
C VAL A 350 22.69 -12.30 -15.70
N ARG A 351 21.87 -12.50 -14.67
CA ARG A 351 21.67 -11.53 -13.58
C ARG A 351 23.00 -11.22 -12.89
N TYR A 352 23.71 -12.25 -12.44
CA TYR A 352 24.98 -12.10 -11.75
C TYR A 352 25.99 -11.34 -12.61
N ALA A 353 26.14 -11.75 -13.86
CA ALA A 353 27.10 -11.14 -14.77
C ALA A 353 26.77 -9.67 -15.08
N SER A 354 25.48 -9.34 -15.24
CA SER A 354 25.01 -7.97 -15.45
C SER A 354 25.25 -7.10 -14.20
N LEU A 355 25.03 -7.65 -13.01
CA LEU A 355 25.33 -6.99 -11.74
C LEU A 355 26.83 -6.68 -11.58
N MET A 356 27.71 -7.61 -11.96
CA MET A 356 29.15 -7.37 -11.88
C MET A 356 29.61 -6.32 -12.90
N ALA A 357 28.98 -6.24 -14.07
CA ALA A 357 29.26 -5.20 -15.05
C ALA A 357 28.88 -3.82 -14.51
N ILE A 358 27.66 -3.66 -13.97
CA ILE A 358 27.17 -2.36 -13.51
C ILE A 358 27.91 -1.84 -12.27
N THR A 359 28.33 -2.72 -11.34
CA THR A 359 29.13 -2.31 -10.18
C THR A 359 30.51 -1.81 -10.56
N ARG A 360 31.01 -2.16 -11.74
CA ARG A 360 32.25 -1.62 -12.33
C ARG A 360 31.99 -0.39 -13.22
N ASN A 361 30.79 0.17 -13.21
CA ASN A 361 30.36 1.24 -14.12
C ASN A 361 30.60 0.89 -15.60
N SER A 362 30.42 -0.38 -15.97
CA SER A 362 30.63 -0.88 -17.33
C SER A 362 29.36 -1.56 -17.85
N ASN A 363 29.12 -1.43 -19.15
CA ASN A 363 28.05 -2.16 -19.84
C ASN A 363 28.57 -3.47 -20.48
N GLU A 364 29.85 -3.83 -20.24
CA GLU A 364 30.48 -5.03 -20.78
C GLU A 364 30.56 -6.14 -19.72
N ILE A 365 29.89 -7.26 -20.01
CA ILE A 365 30.02 -8.49 -19.24
C ILE A 365 31.34 -9.17 -19.59
N GLN A 366 32.15 -9.46 -18.58
CA GLN A 366 33.44 -10.11 -18.79
C GLN A 366 33.27 -11.64 -18.70
N ARG A 367 34.11 -12.36 -19.46
CA ARG A 367 34.08 -13.84 -19.49
C ARG A 367 34.20 -14.46 -18.10
N HIS A 368 34.99 -13.84 -17.21
CA HIS A 368 35.17 -14.33 -15.85
C HIS A 368 33.87 -14.22 -15.02
N ASP A 369 33.02 -13.22 -15.24
CA ASP A 369 31.74 -13.06 -14.53
C ASP A 369 30.78 -14.19 -14.92
N ILE A 370 30.74 -14.54 -16.21
CA ILE A 370 29.91 -15.64 -16.72
C ILE A 370 30.40 -16.97 -16.12
N ILE A 371 31.71 -17.22 -16.14
CA ILE A 371 32.29 -18.45 -15.58
C ILE A 371 32.03 -18.54 -14.07
N LYS A 372 32.19 -17.44 -13.33
CA LYS A 372 31.92 -17.39 -11.88
C LYS A 372 30.41 -17.58 -11.61
N GLY A 373 29.54 -16.98 -12.42
CA GLY A 373 28.09 -17.17 -12.34
C GLY A 373 27.68 -18.63 -12.58
N ILE A 374 28.20 -19.27 -13.62
CA ILE A 374 27.96 -20.70 -13.91
C ILE A 374 28.40 -21.55 -12.72
N ARG A 375 29.63 -21.36 -12.21
CA ARG A 375 30.15 -22.14 -11.07
C ARG A 375 29.24 -22.06 -9.84
N ARG A 376 28.70 -20.88 -9.56
CA ARG A 376 27.81 -20.65 -8.41
C ARG A 376 26.45 -21.33 -8.59
N GLU A 377 25.87 -21.30 -9.78
CA GLU A 377 24.58 -21.99 -10.03
C GLU A 377 24.71 -23.51 -9.91
N PHE A 378 25.82 -24.08 -10.38
CA PHE A 378 26.09 -25.51 -10.20
C PHE A 378 26.26 -25.89 -8.72
N GLN A 379 26.97 -25.08 -7.93
CA GLN A 379 27.09 -25.29 -6.48
C GLN A 379 25.74 -25.24 -5.75
N LYS A 380 24.82 -24.35 -6.14
CA LYS A 380 23.46 -24.27 -5.57
C LYS A 380 22.63 -25.52 -5.84
N GLU A 381 22.79 -26.15 -7.01
CA GLU A 381 22.12 -27.40 -7.37
C GLU A 381 22.78 -28.64 -6.73
N GLY A 382 23.81 -28.47 -5.89
CA GLY A 382 24.59 -29.57 -5.34
C GLY A 382 25.40 -30.33 -6.40
N LYS A 383 25.59 -29.75 -7.58
CA LYS A 383 26.36 -30.32 -8.69
C LYS A 383 27.77 -29.75 -8.66
N THR A 384 28.76 -30.60 -8.45
CA THR A 384 30.18 -30.21 -8.58
C THR A 384 30.54 -30.12 -10.07
N ILE A 385 31.24 -29.05 -10.48
CA ILE A 385 31.82 -28.91 -11.84
C ILE A 385 33.14 -29.65 -11.91
#